data_AF-A0A562SRR5-F1
#
_entry.id   AF-A0A562SRR5-F1
#
_cell.length_a   1.000
_cell.length_b   1.000
_cell.length_c   1.000
_cell.angle_alpha   90.00
_cell.angle_beta   90.00
_cell.angle_gamma   90.00
#
_symmetry.space_group_name_H-M   'P 1'
#
loop_
_entity.id
_entity.type
_entity.pdbx_description
1 polymer ?
#
loop_
_entity_poly.entity_id
_entity_poly.type
_entity_poly.pdbx_seq_one_letter_code
_entity_poly.pdbx_strand_id
1 'polypeptide(L)'
;MKSKKSIYLIVAISLFVGLLHFVTGPGYQGPFKQFVHGYLIDLLLPLNLYLLLQLSLRKKLSVLHSRAIAAVATFSFGVFVELLQLNNIHLFGNTYDPLDIFMYGAGVGLGLLLDLTITSRFEKLEK
;
A
#
# COMPACT_ATOMS: atom_id res chain seq x y z
N MET A 1 15.49 0.79 5.53
CA MET A 1 16.23 0.20 4.39
C MET A 1 17.66 0.69 4.38
N LYS A 2 18.57 -0.06 3.75
CA LYS A 2 19.99 0.30 3.66
C LYS A 2 20.34 0.99 2.33
N SER A 3 19.68 0.61 1.24
CA SER A 3 19.96 1.18 -0.08
C SER A 3 19.28 2.51 -0.34
N LYS A 4 20.05 3.52 -0.76
CA LYS A 4 19.53 4.85 -1.14
C LYS A 4 18.59 4.77 -2.35
N LYS A 5 18.92 3.92 -3.33
CA LYS A 5 18.08 3.72 -4.54
C LYS A 5 16.69 3.26 -4.19
N SER A 6 16.58 2.29 -3.29
CA SER A 6 15.29 1.79 -2.85
C SER A 6 14.50 2.83 -2.05
N ILE A 7 15.16 3.69 -1.26
CA ILE A 7 14.50 4.80 -0.56
C ILE A 7 13.90 5.78 -1.58
N TYR A 8 14.67 6.21 -2.57
CA TYR A 8 14.18 7.13 -3.61
C TYR A 8 13.02 6.54 -4.40
N LEU A 9 13.08 5.25 -4.72
CA LEU A 9 11.98 4.55 -5.40
C LEU A 9 10.68 4.61 -4.58
N ILE A 10 10.75 4.27 -3.29
CA ILE A 10 9.56 4.30 -2.42
C ILE A 10 9.00 5.71 -2.33
N VAL A 11 9.86 6.71 -2.11
CA VAL A 11 9.43 8.12 -2.04
C VAL A 11 8.77 8.56 -3.36
N ALA A 12 9.35 8.19 -4.51
CA ALA A 12 8.77 8.49 -5.81
C ALA A 12 7.40 7.83 -6.00
N ILE A 13 7.25 6.56 -5.60
CA ILE A 13 5.95 5.86 -5.61
C ILE A 13 4.95 6.58 -4.69
N SER A 14 5.35 6.95 -3.47
CA SER A 14 4.47 7.66 -2.54
C SER A 14 4.00 9.01 -3.07
N LEU A 15 4.90 9.79 -3.69
CA LEU A 15 4.56 11.05 -4.33
C LEU A 15 3.64 10.83 -5.53
N PHE A 16 3.91 9.81 -6.35
CA PHE A 16 3.07 9.47 -7.49
C PHE A 16 1.66 9.07 -7.05
N VAL A 17 1.51 8.21 -6.04
CA VAL A 17 0.21 7.82 -5.48
C VAL A 17 -0.54 9.04 -4.94
N GLY A 18 0.15 9.94 -4.23
CA GLY A 18 -0.44 11.18 -3.74
C GLY A 18 -0.91 12.10 -4.88
N LEU A 19 -0.10 12.28 -5.92
CA LEU A 19 -0.48 13.06 -7.10
C LEU A 19 -1.63 12.42 -7.86
N LEU A 20 -1.63 11.11 -8.01
CA LEU A 20 -2.69 10.37 -8.69
C LEU A 20 -4.02 10.61 -7.98
N HIS A 21 -4.04 10.63 -6.65
CA HIS A 21 -5.25 10.90 -5.86
C HIS A 21 -5.88 12.27 -6.18
N PHE A 22 -5.09 13.31 -6.45
CA PHE A 22 -5.61 14.62 -6.89
C PHE A 22 -6.25 14.57 -8.27
N VAL A 23 -5.73 13.72 -9.17
CA VAL A 23 -6.24 13.56 -10.54
C VAL A 23 -7.47 12.65 -10.59
N THR A 24 -7.51 11.61 -9.75
CA THR A 24 -8.57 10.60 -9.69
C THR A 24 -9.70 10.93 -8.73
N GLY A 25 -9.79 12.19 -8.29
CA GLY A 25 -10.86 12.67 -7.41
C GLY A 25 -12.27 12.57 -8.01
N PRO A 26 -13.30 13.07 -7.32
CA PRO A 26 -14.71 12.90 -7.70
C PRO A 26 -15.07 13.42 -9.10
N GLY A 27 -14.24 14.30 -9.68
CA GLY A 27 -14.39 14.80 -11.05
C GLY A 27 -13.82 13.91 -12.16
N TYR A 28 -13.21 12.76 -11.85
CA TYR A 28 -12.58 11.90 -12.87
C TYR A 28 -13.62 11.35 -13.86
N GLN A 29 -13.38 11.57 -15.17
CA GLN A 29 -14.22 11.08 -16.27
C GLN A 29 -13.46 10.17 -17.26
N GLY A 30 -12.28 9.70 -16.88
CA GLY A 30 -11.46 8.83 -17.74
C GLY A 30 -11.98 7.38 -17.82
N PRO A 31 -11.23 6.49 -18.48
CA PRO A 31 -11.59 5.08 -18.62
C PRO A 31 -11.64 4.38 -17.25
N PHE A 32 -12.45 3.31 -17.14
CA PHE A 32 -12.61 2.52 -15.92
C PHE A 32 -13.01 3.31 -14.67
N LYS A 33 -13.83 4.36 -14.84
CA LYS A 33 -14.29 5.26 -13.75
C LYS A 33 -14.75 4.52 -12.48
N GLN A 34 -15.52 3.44 -12.61
CA GLN A 34 -15.98 2.64 -11.47
C GLN A 34 -14.83 2.06 -10.65
N PHE A 35 -13.79 1.55 -11.30
CA PHE A 35 -12.59 1.04 -10.62
C PHE A 35 -11.77 2.18 -10.00
N VAL A 36 -11.61 3.29 -10.73
CA VAL A 36 -10.84 4.45 -10.26
C VAL A 36 -11.47 5.09 -9.02
N HIS A 37 -12.79 5.20 -8.99
CA HIS A 37 -13.52 5.75 -7.84
C HIS A 37 -13.77 4.74 -6.72
N GLY A 38 -13.88 3.45 -7.05
CA GLY A 38 -14.27 2.42 -6.08
C GLY A 38 -13.13 1.63 -5.45
N TYR A 39 -12.03 1.38 -6.16
CA TYR A 39 -11.04 0.36 -5.75
C TYR A 39 -9.57 0.75 -5.91
N LEU A 40 -9.28 1.75 -6.76
CA LEU A 40 -7.91 2.15 -7.06
C LEU A 40 -7.17 2.62 -5.80
N ILE A 41 -7.85 3.41 -4.95
CA ILE A 41 -7.26 3.94 -3.73
C ILE A 41 -7.09 2.83 -2.68
N ASP A 42 -8.05 1.91 -2.60
CA ASP A 42 -7.99 0.73 -1.74
C ASP A 42 -6.87 -0.23 -2.12
N LEU A 43 -6.42 -0.22 -3.37
CA LEU A 43 -5.21 -0.94 -3.78
C LEU A 43 -3.94 -0.13 -3.50
N LEU A 44 -3.93 1.16 -3.82
CA LEU A 44 -2.71 1.98 -3.77
C LEU A 44 -2.29 2.39 -2.35
N LEU A 45 -3.23 2.63 -1.44
CA LEU A 45 -2.90 3.01 -0.06
C LEU A 45 -2.22 1.87 0.71
N PRO A 46 -2.71 0.63 0.70
CA PRO A 46 -2.02 -0.51 1.32
C PRO A 46 -0.66 -0.78 0.69
N LEU A 47 -0.56 -0.70 -0.65
CA LEU A 47 0.73 -0.77 -1.34
C LEU A 47 1.72 0.26 -0.77
N ASN A 48 1.29 1.52 -0.68
CA ASN A 48 2.13 2.61 -0.22
C ASN A 48 2.50 2.46 1.27
N LEU A 49 1.53 2.12 2.12
CA LEU A 49 1.72 1.89 3.55
C LEU A 49 2.71 0.75 3.80
N TYR A 50 2.58 -0.36 3.07
CA TYR A 50 3.52 -1.48 3.15
C TYR A 50 4.96 -1.03 2.86
N LEU A 51 5.17 -0.27 1.78
CA LEU A 51 6.50 0.21 1.38
C LEU A 51 7.08 1.20 2.39
N LEU A 52 6.26 2.10 2.93
CA LEU A 52 6.68 3.04 3.99
C LEU A 52 7.04 2.31 5.30
N LEU A 53 6.31 1.25 5.64
CA LEU A 53 6.67 0.39 6.78
C LEU A 53 8.00 -0.34 6.53
N GLN A 54 8.27 -0.83 5.32
CA GLN A 54 9.58 -1.38 4.96
C GLN A 54 10.70 -0.37 5.18
N LEU A 55 10.50 0.90 4.81
CA LEU A 55 11.50 1.94 5.00
C LEU A 55 11.97 2.04 6.45
N SER A 56 11.00 2.00 7.38
CA SER A 56 11.19 2.14 8.83
C SER A 56 11.67 0.85 9.50
N LEU A 57 10.99 -0.28 9.26
CA LEU A 57 11.24 -1.55 9.95
C LEU A 57 12.57 -2.19 9.53
N ARG A 58 12.97 -2.04 8.27
CA ARG A 58 14.19 -2.66 7.71
C ARG A 58 15.49 -2.13 8.33
N LYS A 59 15.44 -1.04 9.11
CA LYS A 59 16.59 -0.55 9.89
C LYS A 59 16.75 -1.30 11.23
N LYS A 60 15.66 -1.81 11.80
CA LYS A 60 15.61 -2.37 13.16
C LYS A 60 15.47 -3.88 13.18
N LEU A 61 14.89 -4.47 12.14
CA LEU A 61 14.54 -5.89 12.07
C LEU A 61 15.21 -6.59 10.90
N SER A 62 15.27 -7.92 10.98
CA SER A 62 15.69 -8.75 9.84
C SER A 62 14.71 -8.64 8.67
N VAL A 63 15.20 -8.93 7.46
CA VAL A 63 14.43 -8.81 6.21
C VAL A 63 13.10 -9.56 6.30
N LEU A 64 13.12 -10.82 6.74
CA LEU A 64 11.91 -11.65 6.83
C LEU A 64 10.89 -11.06 7.82
N HIS A 65 11.32 -10.69 9.02
CA HIS A 65 10.44 -10.14 10.05
C HIS A 65 9.87 -8.78 9.62
N SER A 66 10.69 -7.93 9.00
CA SER A 66 10.21 -6.64 8.49
C SER A 66 9.12 -6.81 7.43
N ARG A 67 9.23 -7.80 6.54
CA ARG A 67 8.21 -8.13 5.53
C ARG A 67 6.93 -8.62 6.15
N ALA A 68 7.04 -9.61 7.04
CA ALA A 68 5.88 -10.20 7.71
C ALA A 68 5.11 -9.14 8.50
N ILE A 69 5.80 -8.35 9.32
CA ILE A 69 5.17 -7.31 10.14
C ILE A 69 4.53 -6.23 9.27
N ALA A 70 5.21 -5.74 8.22
CA ALA A 70 4.62 -4.74 7.33
C ALA A 70 3.38 -5.27 6.61
N ALA A 71 3.42 -6.52 6.11
CA ALA A 71 2.29 -7.13 5.42
C ALA A 71 1.09 -7.33 6.36
N VAL A 72 1.32 -7.93 7.51
CA VAL A 72 0.27 -8.18 8.52
C VAL A 72 -0.29 -6.86 9.03
N ALA A 73 0.55 -5.91 9.43
CA ALA A 73 0.08 -4.63 9.95
C ALA A 73 -0.76 -3.86 8.91
N THR A 74 -0.32 -3.82 7.65
CA THR A 74 -1.05 -3.15 6.58
C THR A 74 -2.39 -3.82 6.30
N PHE A 75 -2.40 -5.15 6.13
CA PHE A 75 -3.60 -5.90 5.82
C PHE A 75 -4.61 -5.87 6.97
N SER A 76 -4.15 -6.11 8.21
CA SER A 76 -5.00 -6.06 9.39
C SER A 76 -5.57 -4.67 9.63
N PHE A 77 -4.85 -3.60 9.29
CA PHE A 77 -5.39 -2.25 9.36
C PHE A 77 -6.55 -2.04 8.37
N GLY A 78 -6.41 -2.50 7.11
CA GLY A 78 -7.50 -2.46 6.14
C GLY A 78 -8.72 -3.25 6.59
N VAL A 79 -8.54 -4.50 7.03
CA VAL A 79 -9.63 -5.33 7.58
C VAL A 79 -10.28 -4.68 8.79
N PHE A 80 -9.49 -4.04 9.67
CA PHE A 80 -10.03 -3.33 10.83
C PHE A 80 -10.92 -2.15 10.41
N VAL A 81 -10.52 -1.38 9.40
CA VAL A 81 -11.33 -0.29 8.85
C VAL A 81 -12.67 -0.81 8.32
N GLU A 82 -12.67 -1.91 7.55
CA GLU A 82 -13.91 -2.54 7.07
C GLU A 82 -14.80 -3.08 8.19
N LEU A 83 -14.21 -3.66 9.25
CA LEU A 83 -14.96 -4.08 10.42
C LEU A 83 -15.59 -2.90 11.16
N LEU A 84 -14.95 -1.73 11.17
CA LEU A 84 -15.55 -0.51 11.73
C LEU A 84 -16.74 -0.06 10.88
N GLN A 85 -16.62 -0.06 9.54
CA GLN A 85 -17.73 0.25 8.63
C GLN A 85 -18.91 -0.69 8.83
N LEU A 86 -18.65 -1.99 9.05
CA LEU A 86 -19.68 -2.97 9.37
C LEU A 86 -20.46 -2.64 10.66
N ASN A 87 -19.82 -1.97 11.62
CA ASN A 87 -20.43 -1.50 12.87
C ASN A 87 -21.01 -0.07 12.77
N ASN A 88 -21.21 0.46 11.56
CA ASN A 88 -21.68 1.81 11.26
C ASN A 88 -20.73 2.94 11.74
N ILE A 89 -19.44 2.62 11.91
CA ILE A 89 -18.39 3.61 12.18
C ILE A 89 -17.70 3.92 10.85
N HIS A 90 -18.06 5.05 10.25
CA HIS A 90 -17.54 5.49 8.95
C HIS A 90 -16.13 6.08 9.11
N LEU A 91 -15.11 5.23 8.97
CA LEU A 91 -13.70 5.61 9.05
C LEU A 91 -13.08 5.34 7.68
N PHE A 92 -12.62 6.39 6.98
CA PHE A 92 -12.05 6.35 5.60
C PHE A 92 -12.96 5.87 4.46
N GLY A 93 -14.08 5.20 4.76
CA GLY A 93 -15.11 4.78 3.81
C GLY A 93 -16.53 4.96 4.37
N ASN A 94 -17.53 4.88 3.49
CA ASN A 94 -18.94 5.08 3.84
C ASN A 94 -19.77 3.80 3.85
N THR A 95 -19.32 2.74 3.19
CA THR A 95 -20.07 1.50 3.04
C THR A 95 -19.12 0.33 3.18
N TYR A 96 -19.58 -0.76 3.78
CA TYR A 96 -18.84 -2.02 3.83
C TYR A 96 -18.88 -2.68 2.45
N ASP A 97 -17.72 -2.93 1.85
CA ASP A 97 -17.58 -3.72 0.62
C ASP A 97 -16.54 -4.84 0.85
N PRO A 98 -16.96 -6.13 0.88
CA PRO A 98 -16.02 -7.24 0.97
C PRO A 98 -14.92 -7.25 -0.10
N LEU A 99 -15.15 -6.62 -1.25
CA LEU A 99 -14.13 -6.48 -2.30
C LEU A 99 -12.97 -5.58 -1.87
N ASP A 100 -13.15 -4.68 -0.91
CA ASP A 100 -12.09 -3.82 -0.40
C ASP A 100 -11.04 -4.64 0.35
N ILE A 101 -11.47 -5.69 1.06
CA ILE A 101 -10.54 -6.67 1.67
C ILE A 101 -9.66 -7.33 0.60
N PHE A 102 -10.23 -7.65 -0.56
CA PHE A 102 -9.45 -8.20 -1.67
C PHE A 102 -8.46 -7.16 -2.22
N MET A 103 -8.88 -5.90 -2.38
CA MET A 103 -8.00 -4.82 -2.83
C MET A 103 -6.86 -4.54 -1.84
N TYR A 104 -7.13 -4.63 -0.54
CA TYR A 104 -6.10 -4.54 0.50
C TYR A 104 -5.08 -5.66 0.40
N GLY A 105 -5.56 -6.90 0.20
CA GLY A 105 -4.70 -8.05 -0.06
C GLY A 105 -3.85 -7.86 -1.32
N ALA A 106 -4.45 -7.39 -2.41
CA ALA A 106 -3.77 -7.13 -3.67
C ALA A 106 -2.70 -6.02 -3.52
N GLY A 107 -3.03 -4.91 -2.84
CA GLY A 107 -2.11 -3.82 -2.57
C GLY A 107 -0.89 -4.26 -1.74
N VAL A 108 -1.12 -5.01 -0.67
CA VAL A 108 -0.04 -5.61 0.14
C VAL A 108 0.80 -6.59 -0.69
N GLY A 109 0.15 -7.43 -1.50
CA GLY A 109 0.81 -8.38 -2.40
C GLY A 109 1.71 -7.68 -3.42
N LEU A 110 1.24 -6.59 -4.03
CA LEU A 110 2.02 -5.76 -4.95
C LEU A 110 3.22 -5.12 -4.24
N GLY A 111 3.03 -4.61 -3.02
CA GLY A 111 4.12 -4.04 -2.22
C GLY A 111 5.19 -5.09 -1.91
N LEU A 112 4.77 -6.28 -1.51
CA LEU A 112 5.66 -7.41 -1.24
C LEU A 112 6.40 -7.84 -2.51
N LEU A 113 5.72 -7.92 -3.66
CA LEU A 113 6.33 -8.23 -4.95
C LEU A 113 7.42 -7.21 -5.32
N LEU A 114 7.15 -5.91 -5.17
CA LEU A 114 8.14 -4.86 -5.42
C LEU A 114 9.35 -4.97 -4.47
N ASP A 115 9.12 -5.28 -3.18
CA ASP A 115 10.22 -5.47 -2.23
C ASP A 115 11.07 -6.70 -2.58
N LEU A 116 10.44 -7.81 -3.00
CA LEU A 116 11.11 -9.04 -3.37
C LEU A 116 11.91 -8.92 -4.67
N THR A 117 11.38 -8.19 -5.65
CA THR A 117 11.96 -8.10 -6.99
C THR A 117 12.96 -6.95 -7.11
N ILE A 118 12.57 -5.73 -6.74
CA ILE A 118 13.34 -4.51 -6.98
C ILE A 118 14.20 -4.17 -5.76
N THR A 119 13.58 -3.98 -4.59
CA THR A 119 14.30 -3.54 -3.38
C THR A 119 15.37 -4.55 -2.97
N SER A 120 15.07 -5.84 -3.04
CA SER A 120 16.03 -6.91 -2.73
C SER A 120 17.21 -6.94 -3.70
N ARG A 121 17.00 -6.61 -4.98
CA ARG A 121 18.09 -6.51 -5.95
C ARG A 121 18.99 -5.32 -5.64
N PHE A 122 18.41 -4.16 -5.37
CA PHE A 122 19.18 -2.97 -5.00
C PHE A 122 19.97 -3.15 -3.70
N GLU A 123 19.41 -3.81 -2.69
CA GLU A 123 20.14 -4.12 -1.45
C GLU A 123 21.25 -5.17 -1.64
N LYS A 124 21.15 -6.07 -2.63
CA LYS A 124 22.23 -7.01 -2.98
C LYS A 124 23.37 -6.36 -3.77
N LEU A 125 23.05 -5.42 -4.66
CA LEU A 125 24.04 -4.72 -5.50
C LEU A 125 24.87 -3.68 -4.74
N GLU A 126 24.41 -3.24 -3.57
CA GLU A 126 25.11 -2.27 -2.71
C GLU A 126 25.85 -2.93 -1.52
N LYS A 127 25.84 -4.27 -1.44
CA LYS A 127 26.67 -5.05 -0.51
C LYS A 127 27.96 -5.48 -1.18
#